data_AF-A0A2T5JT78-F1
#
_entry.id   AF-A0A2T5JT78-F1
#
_cell.length_a   1.000
_cell.length_b   1.000
_cell.length_c   1.000
_cell.angle_alpha   90.00
_cell.angle_beta   90.00
_cell.angle_gamma   90.00
#
_symmetry.space_group_name_H-M   'P 1'
#
loop_
_entity.id
_entity.type
_entity.pdbx_description
1 polymer ?
#
loop_
_entity_poly.entity_id
_entity_poly.type
_entity_poly.pdbx_seq_one_letter_code
_entity_poly.pdbx_strand_id
1 'polypeptide(L)'
;MLAWFAWLWFNPGPAPYRYQLVEEGSVDKFSKLGLEPWPDLTIAKYEVFAEEIEKPLASGHTARRGQTPPVRIDWENHTSELVASVDGKLGELTTLAAAIDKYAAKDALILGWWDTSRQIKLLAGRDTLFTTHVGQPLIIPTPWRNREESIRKYEDQFWGAPATEEERRKFERFTDALLAEPEQGAAILRELAGGREAYIALHVTDLYKLGLMRPDQFDITYKNFPMEGNMHGLIGYLKNWMQENNFTTYTLQSISDKMVRGYFLRTDKNSSSLIAQMLPFTNSTPLDLKPVQLIYQQGGYWVYQIPSAAPAALLPRFPPPLLPRAPDLPPGSGIMEGDRFI
;
A
#
# COMPACT_ATOMS: atom_id res chain seq x y z
N MET A 1 40.47 -25.80 7.01
CA MET A 1 39.55 -25.06 6.11
C MET A 1 38.07 -25.33 6.36
N LEU A 2 37.65 -26.54 6.76
CA LEU A 2 36.22 -26.83 7.07
C LEU A 2 35.65 -26.01 8.25
N ALA A 3 36.47 -25.67 9.26
CA ALA A 3 36.05 -24.82 10.38
C ALA A 3 35.72 -23.36 9.99
N TRP A 4 36.35 -22.83 8.94
CA TRP A 4 36.07 -21.46 8.44
C TRP A 4 34.76 -21.41 7.65
N PHE A 5 34.48 -22.44 6.84
CA PHE A 5 33.21 -22.60 6.15
C PHE A 5 32.05 -22.83 7.14
N ALA A 6 32.27 -23.59 8.21
CA ALA A 6 31.29 -23.71 9.29
C ALA A 6 31.05 -22.34 9.97
N TRP A 7 32.10 -21.57 10.26
CA TRP A 7 31.97 -20.26 10.92
C TRP A 7 31.21 -19.23 10.07
N LEU A 8 31.45 -19.16 8.75
CA LEU A 8 30.69 -18.31 7.82
C LEU A 8 29.23 -18.76 7.64
N TRP A 9 28.95 -20.06 7.79
CA TRP A 9 27.59 -20.60 7.75
C TRP A 9 26.81 -20.31 9.04
N PHE A 10 27.50 -20.25 10.19
CA PHE A 10 26.89 -19.99 11.50
C PHE A 10 26.87 -18.51 11.92
N ASN A 11 27.60 -17.63 11.23
CA ASN A 11 27.55 -16.18 11.41
C ASN A 11 27.34 -15.51 10.06
N PRO A 12 26.09 -15.43 9.56
CA PRO A 12 25.80 -14.57 8.42
C PRO A 12 26.29 -13.15 8.77
N GLY A 13 26.98 -12.51 7.82
CA GLY A 13 27.50 -11.15 7.99
C GLY A 13 26.39 -10.14 8.38
N PRO A 14 26.76 -8.91 8.78
CA PRO A 14 25.77 -7.89 9.14
C PRO A 14 24.79 -7.64 8.00
N ALA A 15 23.63 -7.05 8.33
CA ALA A 15 22.68 -6.58 7.33
C ALA A 15 23.44 -5.73 6.28
N PRO A 16 23.23 -5.99 4.97
CA PRO A 16 24.00 -5.36 3.90
C PRO A 16 23.64 -3.88 3.68
N TYR A 17 22.69 -3.35 4.46
CA TYR A 17 22.33 -1.94 4.47
C TYR A 17 22.15 -1.40 5.89
N ARG A 18 22.13 -0.08 6.00
CA ARG A 18 21.85 0.65 7.23
C ARG A 18 20.93 1.84 6.99
N TYR A 19 20.09 2.12 7.96
CA TYR A 19 19.40 3.39 8.12
C TYR A 19 20.36 4.43 8.68
N GLN A 20 20.48 5.56 8.00
CA GLN A 20 21.20 6.73 8.46
C GLN A 20 20.20 7.84 8.75
N LEU A 21 20.15 8.29 10.01
CA LEU A 21 19.35 9.46 10.39
C LEU A 21 19.96 10.69 9.73
N VAL A 22 19.17 11.36 8.89
CA VAL A 22 19.56 12.62 8.23
C VAL A 22 19.10 13.79 9.08
N GLU A 23 17.87 13.71 9.57
CA GLU A 23 17.23 14.83 10.23
C GLU A 23 16.10 14.35 11.16
N GLU A 24 15.98 14.94 12.35
CA GLU A 24 14.85 14.75 13.27
C GLU A 24 14.33 16.12 13.74
N GLY A 25 13.04 16.23 14.02
CA GLY A 25 12.40 17.45 14.51
C GLY A 25 10.89 17.38 14.64
N SER A 26 10.28 18.52 14.95
CA SER A 26 8.82 18.70 14.91
C SER A 26 8.30 18.76 13.48
N VAL A 27 6.98 18.70 13.33
CA VAL A 27 6.28 18.88 12.05
C VAL A 27 6.70 20.17 11.31
N ASP A 28 6.94 21.27 12.01
CA ASP A 28 7.31 22.55 11.40
C ASP A 28 8.60 22.47 10.57
N LYS A 29 9.55 21.64 11.00
CA LYS A 29 10.81 21.40 10.28
C LYS A 29 10.59 20.67 8.95
N PHE A 30 9.48 19.94 8.87
CA PHE A 30 9.06 19.12 7.73
C PHE A 30 7.77 19.65 7.10
N SER A 31 7.57 20.97 7.07
CA SER A 31 6.34 21.62 6.54
C SER A 31 5.94 21.20 5.12
N LYS A 32 6.88 20.71 4.31
CA LYS A 32 6.59 20.19 2.97
C LYS A 32 5.85 18.85 2.96
N LEU A 33 5.76 18.16 4.10
CA LEU A 33 5.12 16.85 4.24
C LEU A 33 3.60 16.92 4.43
N GLY A 34 3.02 18.10 4.66
CA GLY A 34 1.57 18.25 4.83
C GLY A 34 1.05 17.62 6.13
N LEU A 35 1.83 17.67 7.21
CA LEU A 35 1.53 17.06 8.50
C LEU A 35 1.02 18.07 9.55
N GLU A 36 0.70 19.30 9.15
CA GLU A 36 0.20 20.38 10.01
C GLU A 36 -1.00 19.97 10.90
N PRO A 37 -1.92 19.08 10.46
CA PRO A 37 -3.00 18.59 11.33
C PRO A 37 -2.53 17.76 12.54
N TRP A 38 -1.25 17.35 12.58
CA TRP A 38 -0.67 16.50 13.64
C TRP A 38 0.58 17.13 14.28
N PRO A 39 0.46 18.32 14.90
CA PRO A 39 1.61 19.11 15.37
C PRO A 39 2.40 18.44 16.49
N ASP A 40 1.82 17.42 17.14
CA ASP A 40 2.43 16.68 18.26
C ASP A 40 3.36 15.54 17.80
N LEU A 41 3.49 15.29 16.49
CA LEU A 41 4.37 14.27 15.95
C LEU A 41 5.83 14.71 15.95
N THR A 42 6.71 13.79 16.33
CA THR A 42 8.15 13.87 16.06
C THR A 42 8.44 13.14 14.76
N ILE A 43 9.09 13.81 13.82
CA ILE A 43 9.40 13.30 12.48
C ILE A 43 10.91 13.07 12.38
N ALA A 44 11.30 11.94 11.79
CA ALA A 44 12.68 11.63 11.46
C ALA A 44 12.81 11.17 10.01
N LYS A 45 13.74 11.79 9.27
CA LYS A 45 14.14 11.42 7.91
C LYS A 45 15.32 10.45 7.97
N TYR A 46 15.18 9.34 7.26
CA TYR A 46 16.23 8.35 7.09
C TYR A 46 16.60 8.18 5.62
N GLU A 47 17.87 7.88 5.39
CA GLU A 47 18.39 7.41 4.11
C GLU A 47 18.98 6.01 4.30
N VAL A 48 18.77 5.14 3.32
CA VAL A 48 19.25 3.75 3.35
C VAL A 48 20.48 3.64 2.48
N PHE A 49 21.60 3.20 3.06
CA PHE A 49 22.84 2.96 2.34
C PHE A 49 23.22 1.49 2.43
N ALA A 50 23.72 0.92 1.32
CA ALA A 50 24.38 -0.37 1.34
C ALA A 50 25.90 -0.23 1.44
N GLU A 51 26.57 -1.32 1.81
CA GLU A 51 28.03 -1.41 1.72
C GLU A 51 28.47 -1.08 0.29
N GLU A 52 29.53 -0.26 0.16
CA GLU A 52 30.17 0.08 -1.12
C GLU A 52 29.33 0.94 -2.09
N ILE A 53 28.14 1.40 -1.70
CA ILE A 53 27.30 2.30 -2.52
C ILE A 53 27.25 3.69 -1.86
N GLU A 54 27.78 4.70 -2.55
CA GLU A 54 27.83 6.08 -2.05
C GLU A 54 26.47 6.79 -2.07
N LYS A 55 25.56 6.36 -2.94
CA LYS A 55 24.23 6.96 -3.08
C LYS A 55 23.19 6.20 -2.25
N PRO A 56 22.21 6.88 -1.65
CA PRO A 56 21.16 6.21 -0.91
C PRO A 56 20.29 5.38 -1.85
N LEU A 57 20.02 4.14 -1.45
CA LEU A 57 19.16 3.19 -2.16
C LEU A 57 17.67 3.52 -1.99
N ALA A 58 17.32 4.10 -0.84
CA ALA A 58 15.98 4.56 -0.53
C ALA A 58 16.05 5.71 0.48
N SER A 59 14.97 6.46 0.58
CA SER A 59 14.76 7.42 1.65
C SER A 59 13.34 7.33 2.19
N GLY A 60 13.12 7.78 3.41
CA GLY A 60 11.79 7.75 4.00
C GLY A 60 11.69 8.54 5.28
N HIS A 61 10.44 8.76 5.68
CA HIS A 61 10.11 9.46 6.92
C HIS A 61 9.41 8.52 7.88
N THR A 62 9.78 8.65 9.15
CA THR A 62 9.07 8.03 10.26
C THR A 62 8.43 9.11 11.12
N ALA A 63 7.30 8.79 11.73
CA ALA A 63 6.65 9.60 12.72
C ALA A 63 6.38 8.78 13.99
N ARG A 64 6.40 9.47 15.13
CA ARG A 64 6.04 8.91 16.43
C ARG A 64 5.38 9.97 17.32
N ARG A 65 4.57 9.51 18.26
CA ARG A 65 3.95 10.33 19.31
C ARG A 65 4.62 10.00 20.64
N GLY A 66 5.40 10.92 21.19
CA GLY A 66 6.17 10.68 22.41
C GLY A 66 7.17 9.52 22.27
N GLN A 67 7.11 8.55 23.18
CA GLN A 67 8.04 7.40 23.24
C GLN A 67 7.51 6.14 22.53
N THR A 68 6.49 6.26 21.69
CA THR A 68 6.01 5.12 20.88
C THR A 68 7.05 4.70 19.84
N PRO A 69 7.11 3.41 19.46
CA PRO A 69 7.95 2.97 18.35
C PRO A 69 7.66 3.75 17.05
N PRO A 70 8.68 4.00 16.20
CA PRO A 70 8.51 4.77 14.98
C PRO A 70 7.57 4.05 13.99
N VAL A 71 6.75 4.83 13.31
CA VAL A 71 5.86 4.37 12.23
C VAL A 71 6.35 5.01 10.93
N ARG A 72 6.65 4.19 9.92
CA ARG A 72 6.95 4.69 8.58
C ARG A 72 5.72 5.36 7.99
N ILE A 73 5.82 6.60 7.56
CA ILE A 73 4.73 7.37 6.94
C ILE A 73 4.96 7.62 5.45
N ASP A 74 6.21 7.53 5.02
CA ASP A 74 6.64 7.87 3.66
C ASP A 74 7.86 7.02 3.28
N TRP A 75 7.96 6.64 2.01
CA TRP A 75 9.05 5.83 1.48
C TRP A 75 9.23 6.04 -0.02
N GLU A 76 10.48 6.22 -0.44
CA GLU A 76 10.89 6.35 -1.83
C GLU A 76 12.10 5.45 -2.10
N ASN A 77 11.99 4.55 -3.07
CA ASN A 77 13.10 3.76 -3.58
C ASN A 77 13.79 4.52 -4.71
N HIS A 78 15.12 4.64 -4.63
CA HIS A 78 15.95 5.27 -5.65
C HIS A 78 16.53 4.26 -6.65
N THR A 79 16.20 2.98 -6.48
CA THR A 79 16.60 1.87 -7.33
C THR A 79 15.39 1.23 -8.02
N SER A 80 15.63 0.47 -9.08
CA SER A 80 14.57 -0.30 -9.76
C SER A 80 14.07 -1.49 -8.94
N GLU A 81 14.95 -2.09 -8.13
CA GLU A 81 14.58 -3.08 -7.13
C GLU A 81 14.10 -2.40 -5.85
N LEU A 82 13.10 -2.98 -5.21
CA LEU A 82 12.58 -2.50 -3.93
C LEU A 82 13.48 -2.97 -2.79
N VAL A 83 13.74 -2.09 -1.84
CA VAL A 83 14.50 -2.40 -0.62
C VAL A 83 13.70 -2.00 0.60
N ALA A 84 13.57 -2.91 1.57
CA ALA A 84 12.85 -2.75 2.85
C ALA A 84 11.33 -2.46 2.76
N SER A 85 10.88 -1.61 1.83
CA SER A 85 9.48 -1.22 1.65
C SER A 85 9.16 -0.90 0.18
N VAL A 86 7.86 -0.93 -0.11
CA VAL A 86 7.29 -0.37 -1.35
C VAL A 86 7.11 1.14 -1.19
N ASP A 87 7.22 1.87 -2.31
CA ASP A 87 6.98 3.31 -2.39
C ASP A 87 5.57 3.68 -1.93
N GLY A 88 5.46 4.79 -1.20
CA GLY A 88 4.19 5.32 -0.71
C GLY A 88 4.12 6.83 -0.89
N LYS A 89 2.91 7.37 -1.09
CA LYS A 89 2.67 8.81 -1.17
C LYS A 89 2.04 9.30 0.11
N LEU A 90 2.79 10.06 0.90
CA LEU A 90 2.30 10.60 2.17
C LEU A 90 1.00 11.40 2.01
N GLY A 91 0.86 12.20 0.95
CA GLY A 91 -0.36 12.98 0.70
C GLY A 91 -1.63 12.13 0.51
N GLU A 92 -1.50 10.92 -0.05
CA GLU A 92 -2.63 9.98 -0.15
C GLU A 92 -2.99 9.42 1.23
N LEU A 93 -1.97 9.10 2.04
CA LEU A 93 -2.15 8.59 3.40
C LEU A 93 -2.77 9.63 4.35
N THR A 94 -2.33 10.88 4.33
CA THR A 94 -2.90 11.94 5.18
C THR A 94 -4.35 12.25 4.81
N THR A 95 -4.66 12.24 3.52
CA THR A 95 -6.03 12.40 3.01
C THR A 95 -6.92 11.24 3.47
N LEU A 96 -6.43 9.99 3.36
CA LEU A 96 -7.12 8.81 3.87
C LEU A 96 -7.38 8.92 5.39
N ALA A 97 -6.36 9.27 6.17
CA ALA A 97 -6.47 9.40 7.62
C ALA A 97 -7.52 10.44 8.02
N ALA A 98 -7.54 11.60 7.35
CA ALA A 98 -8.55 12.63 7.58
C ALA A 98 -9.97 12.16 7.23
N ALA A 99 -10.14 11.41 6.12
CA ALA A 99 -11.42 10.83 5.75
C ALA A 99 -11.90 9.79 6.78
N ILE A 100 -11.02 8.92 7.24
CA ILE A 100 -11.31 7.92 8.28
C ILE A 100 -11.70 8.60 9.59
N ASP A 101 -10.97 9.63 10.03
CA ASP A 101 -11.32 10.36 11.25
C ASP A 101 -12.69 11.04 11.10
N LYS A 102 -12.98 11.62 9.94
CA LYS A 102 -14.24 12.33 9.72
C LYS A 102 -15.47 11.42 9.64
N TYR A 103 -15.35 10.25 9.01
CA TYR A 103 -16.52 9.45 8.60
C TYR A 103 -16.67 8.11 9.31
N ALA A 104 -15.59 7.48 9.80
CA ALA A 104 -15.71 6.21 10.51
C ALA A 104 -16.24 6.44 11.93
N ALA A 105 -17.11 5.55 12.43
CA ALA A 105 -17.52 5.55 13.82
C ALA A 105 -16.29 5.47 14.76
N LYS A 106 -16.37 6.10 15.93
CA LYS A 106 -15.22 6.22 16.84
C LYS A 106 -14.71 4.87 17.34
N ASP A 107 -15.62 3.92 17.49
CA ASP A 107 -15.41 2.55 17.92
C ASP A 107 -15.34 1.54 16.76
N ALA A 108 -15.36 2.01 15.50
CA ALA A 108 -15.13 1.15 14.35
C ALA A 108 -13.70 0.60 14.34
N LEU A 109 -13.54 -0.63 13.87
CA LEU A 109 -12.23 -1.24 13.66
C LEU A 109 -11.80 -1.05 12.20
N ILE A 110 -10.58 -0.54 12.00
CA ILE A 110 -9.97 -0.48 10.67
C ILE A 110 -9.01 -1.66 10.48
N LEU A 111 -9.30 -2.50 9.51
CA LEU A 111 -8.43 -3.55 9.02
C LEU A 111 -7.58 -2.97 7.88
N GLY A 112 -6.37 -3.47 7.73
CA GLY A 112 -5.48 -3.12 6.64
C GLY A 112 -4.19 -3.90 6.79
N TRP A 113 -3.25 -3.74 5.87
CA TRP A 113 -1.90 -4.26 6.08
C TRP A 113 -1.31 -3.71 7.38
N TRP A 114 -0.37 -4.43 8.01
CA TRP A 114 0.11 -4.06 9.35
C TRP A 114 0.75 -2.66 9.39
N ASP A 115 1.40 -2.23 8.30
CA ASP A 115 2.01 -0.91 8.20
C ASP A 115 0.95 0.18 8.03
N THR A 116 0.01 0.00 7.11
CA THR A 116 -1.16 0.89 6.92
C THR A 116 -1.98 1.01 8.21
N SER A 117 -2.16 -0.10 8.94
CA SER A 117 -2.86 -0.11 10.23
C SER A 117 -2.18 0.79 11.25
N ARG A 118 -0.85 0.70 11.39
CA ARG A 118 -0.10 1.57 12.31
C ARG A 118 -0.14 3.04 11.89
N GLN A 119 -0.09 3.31 10.58
CA GLN A 119 -0.21 4.67 10.04
C GLN A 119 -1.57 5.27 10.36
N ILE A 120 -2.66 4.52 10.15
CA ILE A 120 -4.02 4.97 10.47
C ILE A 120 -4.18 5.15 11.99
N LYS A 121 -3.64 4.26 12.83
CA LYS A 121 -3.66 4.44 14.29
C LYS A 121 -2.97 5.73 14.71
N LEU A 122 -1.83 6.06 14.10
CA LEU A 122 -1.06 7.25 14.40
C LEU A 122 -1.80 8.53 13.98
N LEU A 123 -2.30 8.57 12.74
CA LEU A 123 -2.84 9.77 12.09
C LEU A 123 -4.34 9.95 12.34
N ALA A 124 -5.15 8.90 12.29
CA ALA A 124 -6.60 9.01 12.52
C ALA A 124 -7.01 8.71 13.97
N GLY A 125 -6.11 8.16 14.81
CA GLY A 125 -6.42 7.77 16.18
C GLY A 125 -7.43 6.61 16.31
N ARG A 126 -7.89 6.03 15.20
CA ARG A 126 -8.87 4.93 15.16
C ARG A 126 -8.25 3.61 15.59
N ASP A 127 -9.09 2.71 16.10
CA ASP A 127 -8.65 1.35 16.39
C ASP A 127 -8.33 0.59 15.10
N THR A 128 -7.23 -0.15 15.14
CA THR A 128 -6.76 -0.94 14.01
C THR A 128 -6.49 -2.37 14.42
N LEU A 129 -6.63 -3.31 13.48
CA LEU A 129 -6.41 -4.73 13.77
C LEU A 129 -4.96 -5.03 14.19
N PHE A 130 -4.01 -4.29 13.61
CA PHE A 130 -2.58 -4.40 13.92
C PHE A 130 -2.06 -3.08 14.48
N THR A 131 -1.24 -3.17 15.53
CA THR A 131 -0.68 -2.03 16.25
C THR A 131 0.85 -2.13 16.42
N THR A 132 1.42 -3.32 16.26
CA THR A 132 2.86 -3.56 16.37
C THR A 132 3.52 -3.79 15.01
N HIS A 133 4.85 -3.70 14.98
CA HIS A 133 5.63 -3.99 13.78
C HIS A 133 5.66 -5.51 13.53
N VAL A 134 4.82 -5.98 12.60
CA VAL A 134 4.80 -7.41 12.19
C VAL A 134 6.01 -7.75 11.32
N GLY A 135 6.46 -6.81 10.48
CA GLY A 135 7.70 -6.94 9.68
C GLY A 135 7.63 -7.97 8.55
N GLN A 136 6.44 -8.19 7.97
CA GLN A 136 6.24 -9.18 6.90
C GLN A 136 5.40 -8.64 5.71
N PRO A 137 5.74 -9.00 4.46
CA PRO A 137 6.96 -9.69 4.05
C PRO A 137 8.19 -8.81 4.29
N LEU A 138 9.35 -9.45 4.38
CA LEU A 138 10.63 -8.76 4.33
C LEU A 138 11.01 -8.58 2.85
N ILE A 139 11.16 -7.33 2.40
CA ILE A 139 11.47 -7.02 1.01
C ILE A 139 13.00 -6.98 0.84
N ILE A 140 13.55 -8.06 0.29
CA ILE A 140 15.00 -8.26 0.17
C ILE A 140 15.38 -8.38 -1.31
N PRO A 141 16.26 -7.49 -1.82
CA PRO A 141 16.91 -7.65 -3.12
C PRO A 141 17.54 -9.03 -3.28
N THR A 142 17.48 -9.59 -4.49
CA THR A 142 17.97 -10.96 -4.77
C THR A 142 19.40 -11.22 -4.28
N PRO A 143 20.37 -10.29 -4.45
CA PRO A 143 21.75 -10.51 -3.98
C PRO A 143 21.90 -10.66 -2.46
N TRP A 144 20.89 -10.26 -1.67
CA TRP A 144 20.96 -10.22 -0.22
C TRP A 144 20.13 -11.31 0.47
N ARG A 145 19.47 -12.19 -0.29
CA ARG A 145 18.61 -13.24 0.27
C ARG A 145 19.36 -14.19 1.22
N ASN A 146 20.65 -14.42 0.99
CA ASN A 146 21.50 -15.20 1.90
C ASN A 146 21.77 -14.52 3.25
N ARG A 147 21.41 -13.25 3.43
CA ARG A 147 21.52 -12.49 4.68
C ARG A 147 20.14 -12.19 5.31
N GLU A 148 19.10 -12.94 4.95
CA GLU A 148 17.73 -12.69 5.42
C GLU A 148 17.61 -12.61 6.94
N GLU A 149 18.22 -13.53 7.69
CA GLU A 149 18.14 -13.53 9.16
C GLU A 149 18.79 -12.28 9.76
N SER A 150 19.95 -11.87 9.25
CA SER A 150 20.65 -10.65 9.68
C SER A 150 19.82 -9.40 9.39
N ILE A 151 19.17 -9.35 8.22
CA ILE A 151 18.27 -8.25 7.84
C ILE A 151 17.06 -8.23 8.77
N ARG A 152 16.41 -9.37 9.01
CA ARG A 152 15.24 -9.47 9.90
C ARG A 152 15.56 -8.97 11.30
N LYS A 153 16.69 -9.40 11.87
CA LYS A 153 17.14 -8.94 13.18
C LYS A 153 17.41 -7.44 13.19
N TYR A 154 18.01 -6.90 12.12
CA TYR A 154 18.27 -5.47 11.99
C TYR A 154 16.97 -4.65 11.91
N GLU A 155 16.01 -5.09 11.11
CA GLU A 155 14.68 -4.47 11.00
C GLU A 155 13.94 -4.49 12.34
N ASP A 156 13.90 -5.64 13.02
CA ASP A 156 13.25 -5.77 14.33
C ASP A 156 13.91 -4.84 15.36
N GLN A 157 15.23 -4.69 15.33
CA GLN A 157 15.92 -3.73 16.21
C GLN A 157 15.57 -2.27 15.89
N PHE A 158 15.52 -1.91 14.60
CA PHE A 158 15.24 -0.55 14.17
C PHE A 158 13.79 -0.13 14.46
N TRP A 159 12.82 -0.99 14.16
CA TRP A 159 11.39 -0.67 14.31
C TRP A 159 10.85 -0.91 15.72
N GLY A 160 11.62 -1.56 16.59
CA GLY A 160 11.26 -1.84 17.97
C GLY A 160 10.58 -3.20 18.16
N ALA A 161 9.90 -3.37 19.30
CA ALA A 161 9.43 -4.69 19.73
C ALA A 161 8.59 -5.42 18.65
N PRO A 162 8.96 -6.68 18.32
CA PRO A 162 8.26 -7.44 17.29
C PRO A 162 6.84 -7.78 17.71
N ALA A 163 5.98 -8.02 16.72
CA ALA A 163 4.62 -8.49 16.95
C ALA A 163 4.55 -9.77 17.78
N THR A 164 3.54 -9.83 18.66
CA THR A 164 3.22 -11.03 19.45
C THR A 164 2.80 -12.18 18.54
N GLU A 165 2.91 -13.41 19.03
CA GLU A 165 2.48 -14.60 18.29
C GLU A 165 0.97 -14.61 17.98
N GLU A 166 0.15 -13.98 18.84
CA GLU A 166 -1.27 -13.79 18.55
C GLU A 166 -1.49 -12.83 17.38
N GLU A 167 -0.79 -11.70 17.37
CA GLU A 167 -0.91 -10.69 16.31
C GLU A 167 -0.36 -11.21 14.98
N ARG A 168 0.74 -11.99 15.00
CA ARG A 168 1.25 -12.73 13.83
C ARG A 168 0.20 -13.70 13.29
N ARG A 169 -0.43 -14.51 14.13
CA ARG A 169 -1.51 -15.44 13.70
C ARG A 169 -2.73 -14.71 13.13
N LYS A 170 -3.12 -13.57 13.71
CA LYS A 170 -4.17 -12.71 13.13
C LYS A 170 -3.76 -12.16 11.76
N PHE A 171 -2.49 -11.80 11.60
CA PHE A 171 -1.96 -11.32 10.34
C PHE A 171 -1.94 -12.40 9.26
N GLU A 172 -1.52 -13.62 9.58
CA GLU A 172 -1.62 -14.76 8.65
C GLU A 172 -3.08 -14.99 8.22
N ARG A 173 -4.02 -15.04 9.17
CA ARG A 173 -5.45 -15.20 8.88
C ARG A 173 -6.02 -14.03 8.06
N PHE A 174 -5.54 -12.81 8.28
CA PHE A 174 -5.88 -11.66 7.45
C PHE A 174 -5.38 -11.84 6.01
N THR A 175 -4.13 -12.27 5.81
CA THR A 175 -3.60 -12.52 4.47
C THR A 175 -4.31 -13.68 3.76
N ASP A 176 -4.69 -14.72 4.49
CA ASP A 176 -5.48 -15.84 3.96
C ASP A 176 -6.88 -15.37 3.53
N ALA A 177 -7.49 -14.43 4.27
CA ALA A 177 -8.75 -13.81 3.88
C ALA A 177 -8.65 -13.03 2.56
N LEU A 178 -7.53 -12.34 2.32
CA LEU A 178 -7.29 -11.60 1.09
C LEU A 178 -7.11 -12.52 -0.13
N LEU A 179 -6.59 -13.73 0.08
CA LEU A 179 -6.38 -14.74 -0.98
C LEU A 179 -7.60 -15.61 -1.26
N ALA A 180 -8.52 -15.72 -0.30
CA ALA A 180 -9.74 -16.50 -0.46
C ALA A 180 -10.67 -15.87 -1.51
N GLU A 181 -11.62 -16.68 -2.00
CA GLU A 181 -12.73 -16.17 -2.81
C GLU A 181 -13.55 -15.13 -2.04
N PRO A 182 -14.22 -14.17 -2.72
CA PRO A 182 -14.73 -12.95 -2.08
C PRO A 182 -15.65 -13.18 -0.89
N GLU A 183 -16.59 -14.12 -0.97
CA GLU A 183 -17.53 -14.44 0.10
C GLU A 183 -16.82 -15.03 1.33
N GLN A 184 -15.87 -15.95 1.09
CA GLN A 184 -15.11 -16.60 2.15
C GLN A 184 -14.15 -15.60 2.82
N GLY A 185 -13.44 -14.80 2.03
CA GLY A 185 -12.55 -13.77 2.53
C GLY A 185 -13.30 -12.75 3.39
N ALA A 186 -14.44 -12.25 2.92
CA ALA A 186 -15.27 -11.31 3.67
C ALA A 186 -15.79 -11.91 4.99
N ALA A 187 -16.08 -13.22 5.02
CA ALA A 187 -16.45 -13.91 6.24
C ALA A 187 -15.30 -13.94 7.27
N ILE A 188 -14.08 -14.26 6.83
CA ILE A 188 -12.90 -14.27 7.69
C ILE A 188 -12.59 -12.86 8.21
N LEU A 189 -12.68 -11.82 7.35
CA LEU A 189 -12.50 -10.42 7.77
C LEU A 189 -13.51 -10.01 8.84
N ARG A 190 -14.77 -10.43 8.72
CA ARG A 190 -15.81 -10.17 9.73
C ARG A 190 -15.53 -10.86 11.05
N GLU A 191 -15.02 -12.09 11.02
CA GLU A 191 -14.60 -12.81 12.22
C GLU A 191 -13.43 -12.12 12.92
N LEU A 192 -12.44 -11.65 12.15
CA LEU A 192 -11.33 -10.84 12.67
C LEU A 192 -11.81 -9.52 13.29
N ALA A 193 -12.87 -8.93 12.74
CA ALA A 193 -13.49 -7.73 13.29
C ALA A 193 -14.29 -7.95 14.58
N GLY A 194 -14.58 -9.21 14.96
CA GLY A 194 -15.30 -9.53 16.20
C GLY A 194 -16.72 -8.97 16.25
N GLY A 195 -17.37 -8.78 15.10
CA GLY A 195 -18.75 -8.27 15.01
C GLY A 195 -18.91 -6.74 15.18
N ARG A 196 -17.80 -6.00 15.38
CA ARG A 196 -17.81 -4.53 15.35
C ARG A 196 -18.14 -4.01 13.96
N GLU A 197 -18.62 -2.77 13.88
CA GLU A 197 -18.52 -2.01 12.64
C GLU A 197 -17.05 -1.99 12.20
N ALA A 198 -16.79 -2.41 10.97
CA ALA A 198 -15.43 -2.55 10.50
C ALA A 198 -15.28 -2.15 9.05
N TYR A 199 -14.11 -1.60 8.77
CA TYR A 199 -13.68 -1.18 7.45
C TYR A 199 -12.37 -1.86 7.12
N ILE A 200 -12.11 -2.09 5.85
CA ILE A 200 -10.81 -2.53 5.37
C ILE A 200 -10.24 -1.49 4.42
N ALA A 201 -9.05 -1.00 4.73
CA ALA A 201 -8.26 -0.09 3.90
C ALA A 201 -7.13 -0.89 3.24
N LEU A 202 -7.21 -1.05 1.92
CA LEU A 202 -6.20 -1.71 1.11
C LEU A 202 -5.48 -0.67 0.25
N HIS A 203 -4.19 -0.87 0.04
CA HIS A 203 -3.43 -0.14 -0.95
C HIS A 203 -3.02 -1.07 -2.10
N VAL A 204 -2.92 -0.54 -3.33
CA VAL A 204 -2.50 -1.34 -4.49
C VAL A 204 -1.16 -2.07 -4.25
N THR A 205 -0.26 -1.49 -3.46
CA THR A 205 1.02 -2.13 -3.10
C THR A 205 0.87 -3.41 -2.29
N ASP A 206 -0.25 -3.58 -1.58
CA ASP A 206 -0.50 -4.75 -0.73
C ASP A 206 -0.61 -6.03 -1.56
N LEU A 207 -0.96 -5.90 -2.85
CA LEU A 207 -0.92 -7.01 -3.82
C LEU A 207 0.49 -7.61 -3.90
N TYR A 208 1.51 -6.77 -4.04
CA TYR A 208 2.89 -7.24 -4.14
C TYR A 208 3.40 -7.79 -2.81
N LYS A 209 3.02 -7.15 -1.68
CA LYS A 209 3.36 -7.67 -0.35
C LYS A 209 2.77 -9.07 -0.14
N LEU A 210 1.52 -9.28 -0.57
CA LEU A 210 0.85 -10.57 -0.50
C LEU A 210 1.53 -11.62 -1.38
N GLY A 211 1.91 -11.26 -2.61
CA GLY A 211 2.68 -12.12 -3.50
C GLY A 211 4.02 -12.57 -2.94
N LEU A 212 4.73 -11.68 -2.25
CA LEU A 212 5.97 -12.03 -1.55
C LEU A 212 5.74 -13.00 -0.38
N MET A 213 4.63 -12.87 0.34
CA MET A 213 4.30 -13.78 1.45
C MET A 213 3.82 -15.15 0.98
N ARG A 214 3.15 -15.21 -0.17
CA ARG A 214 2.46 -16.40 -0.68
C ARG A 214 2.76 -16.64 -2.17
N PRO A 215 4.05 -16.78 -2.57
CA PRO A 215 4.43 -16.85 -3.98
C PRO A 215 3.78 -18.02 -4.73
N ASP A 216 3.52 -19.14 -4.06
CA ASP A 216 2.88 -20.32 -4.64
C ASP A 216 1.36 -20.17 -4.83
N GLN A 217 0.74 -19.19 -4.17
CA GLN A 217 -0.72 -18.97 -4.20
C GLN A 217 -1.11 -17.70 -4.94
N PHE A 218 -0.19 -16.74 -5.04
CA PHE A 218 -0.44 -15.42 -5.61
C PHE A 218 0.74 -14.94 -6.47
N ASP A 219 0.88 -15.57 -7.64
CA ASP A 219 1.78 -15.13 -8.71
C ASP A 219 1.44 -13.71 -9.20
N ILE A 220 2.24 -12.77 -8.73
CA ILE A 220 2.19 -11.36 -9.09
C ILE A 220 3.60 -10.85 -9.35
N THR A 221 3.71 -9.95 -10.32
CA THR A 221 4.92 -9.15 -10.52
C THR A 221 4.58 -7.68 -10.66
N TYR A 222 5.61 -6.83 -10.64
CA TYR A 222 5.49 -5.42 -10.93
C TYR A 222 6.47 -4.99 -12.01
N LYS A 223 6.15 -3.89 -12.69
CA LYS A 223 7.08 -3.20 -13.59
C LYS A 223 6.87 -1.70 -13.51
N ASN A 224 7.96 -0.95 -13.45
CA ASN A 224 7.92 0.50 -13.52
C ASN A 224 7.96 0.94 -14.99
N PHE A 225 7.12 1.90 -15.34
CA PHE A 225 7.05 2.51 -16.65
C PHE A 225 7.26 4.02 -16.51
N PRO A 226 8.15 4.62 -17.32
CA PRO A 226 8.28 6.07 -17.37
C PRO A 226 7.01 6.70 -17.95
N MET A 227 6.60 7.82 -17.38
CA MET A 227 5.46 8.63 -17.82
C MET A 227 5.97 9.96 -18.37
N GLU A 228 6.47 9.94 -19.61
CA GLU A 228 6.97 11.13 -20.32
C GLU A 228 5.84 11.92 -21.00
N GLY A 229 4.76 12.22 -20.27
CA GLY A 229 3.64 13.03 -20.76
C GLY A 229 2.74 12.39 -21.84
N ASN A 230 3.07 11.21 -22.36
CA ASN A 230 2.27 10.51 -23.37
C ASN A 230 1.63 9.22 -22.82
N MET A 231 0.46 9.36 -22.18
CA MET A 231 -0.33 8.21 -21.69
C MET A 231 -0.75 7.24 -22.81
N HIS A 232 -0.88 7.70 -24.06
CA HIS A 232 -1.23 6.82 -25.18
C HIS A 232 -0.09 5.83 -25.51
N GLY A 233 1.17 6.23 -25.35
CA GLY A 233 2.32 5.33 -25.51
C GLY A 233 2.37 4.23 -24.44
N LEU A 234 2.00 4.56 -23.20
CA LEU A 234 2.00 3.61 -22.07
C LEU A 234 1.07 2.41 -22.33
N ILE A 235 -0.09 2.63 -22.94
CA ILE A 235 -1.05 1.55 -23.25
C ILE A 235 -0.42 0.52 -24.20
N GLY A 236 0.35 0.97 -25.19
CA GLY A 236 1.07 0.07 -26.11
C GLY A 236 2.09 -0.79 -25.38
N TYR A 237 2.92 -0.18 -24.54
CA TYR A 237 3.89 -0.90 -23.71
C TYR A 237 3.22 -1.90 -22.76
N LEU A 238 2.12 -1.53 -22.13
CA LEU A 238 1.36 -2.42 -21.24
C LEU A 238 0.80 -3.62 -21.99
N LYS A 239 0.19 -3.41 -23.16
CA LYS A 239 -0.35 -4.51 -23.98
C LYS A 239 0.74 -5.49 -24.43
N ASN A 240 1.87 -4.98 -24.90
CA ASN A 240 2.99 -5.83 -25.30
C ASN A 240 3.54 -6.62 -24.09
N TRP A 241 3.73 -5.94 -22.95
CA TRP A 241 4.20 -6.57 -21.72
C TRP A 241 3.25 -7.68 -21.23
N MET A 242 1.95 -7.43 -21.28
CA MET A 242 0.91 -8.41 -20.95
C MET A 242 0.99 -9.65 -21.85
N GLN A 243 1.11 -9.46 -23.17
CA GLN A 243 1.15 -10.54 -24.16
C GLN A 243 2.45 -11.34 -24.07
N GLU A 244 3.61 -10.68 -24.07
CA GLU A 244 4.93 -11.33 -24.04
C GLU A 244 5.12 -12.20 -22.80
N ASN A 245 4.49 -11.83 -21.69
CA ASN A 245 4.63 -12.51 -20.41
C ASN A 245 3.38 -13.33 -20.03
N ASN A 246 2.37 -13.44 -20.88
CA ASN A 246 1.14 -14.20 -20.60
C ASN A 246 0.44 -13.80 -19.28
N PHE A 247 0.28 -12.50 -19.03
CA PHE A 247 -0.50 -12.00 -17.90
C PHE A 247 -1.99 -11.89 -18.25
N THR A 248 -2.87 -12.13 -17.27
CA THR A 248 -4.33 -12.12 -17.45
C THR A 248 -4.92 -10.75 -17.17
N THR A 249 -4.40 -10.06 -16.15
CA THR A 249 -4.84 -8.70 -15.79
C THR A 249 -3.71 -7.87 -15.19
N TYR A 250 -3.94 -6.56 -15.14
CA TYR A 250 -3.06 -5.62 -14.46
C TYR A 250 -3.83 -4.50 -13.77
N THR A 251 -3.17 -3.85 -12.82
CA THR A 251 -3.59 -2.57 -12.25
C THR A 251 -2.40 -1.61 -12.19
N LEU A 252 -2.66 -0.30 -12.09
CA LEU A 252 -1.65 0.75 -12.15
C LEU A 252 -1.64 1.57 -10.86
N GLN A 253 -0.45 1.95 -10.42
CA GLN A 253 -0.21 2.89 -9.34
C GLN A 253 0.69 4.03 -9.85
N SER A 254 0.27 5.28 -9.66
CA SER A 254 1.19 6.42 -9.86
C SER A 254 2.19 6.46 -8.70
N ILE A 255 3.49 6.35 -9.00
CA ILE A 255 4.57 6.49 -8.03
C ILE A 255 5.00 7.96 -7.94
N SER A 256 5.12 8.62 -9.09
CA SER A 256 5.38 10.04 -9.23
C SER A 256 4.72 10.57 -10.50
N ASP A 257 4.85 11.88 -10.77
CA ASP A 257 4.38 12.50 -12.01
C ASP A 257 5.06 11.92 -13.25
N LYS A 258 6.23 11.28 -13.08
CA LYS A 258 7.06 10.74 -14.16
C LYS A 258 7.12 9.21 -14.16
N MET A 259 6.46 8.53 -13.22
CA MET A 259 6.57 7.08 -13.11
C MET A 259 5.27 6.43 -12.63
N VAL A 260 4.89 5.37 -13.34
CA VAL A 260 3.76 4.50 -12.99
C VAL A 260 4.30 3.10 -12.77
N ARG A 261 3.80 2.42 -11.74
CA ARG A 261 4.05 1.00 -11.52
C ARG A 261 2.82 0.21 -11.94
N GLY A 262 3.01 -0.75 -12.83
CA GLY A 262 2.01 -1.77 -13.13
C GLY A 262 2.21 -2.98 -12.25
N TYR A 263 1.11 -3.56 -11.79
CA TYR A 263 1.06 -4.83 -11.07
C TYR A 263 0.30 -5.85 -11.91
N PHE A 264 0.86 -7.03 -12.11
CA PHE A 264 0.41 -8.00 -13.12
C PHE A 264 0.15 -9.36 -12.50
N LEU A 265 -1.04 -9.92 -12.76
CA LEU A 265 -1.40 -11.28 -12.35
C LEU A 265 -1.30 -12.23 -13.54
N ARG A 266 -0.82 -13.45 -13.30
CA ARG A 266 -0.63 -14.45 -14.36
C ARG A 266 -1.82 -15.40 -14.53
N THR A 267 -2.61 -15.62 -13.49
CA THR A 267 -3.63 -16.67 -13.49
C THR A 267 -5.02 -16.12 -13.18
N ASP A 268 -6.05 -16.81 -13.69
CA ASP A 268 -7.44 -16.47 -13.37
C ASP A 268 -7.76 -16.75 -11.90
N LYS A 269 -7.16 -17.78 -11.31
CA LYS A 269 -7.27 -18.08 -9.87
C LYS A 269 -6.82 -16.91 -9.01
N ASN A 270 -5.73 -16.24 -9.37
CA ASN A 270 -5.28 -15.06 -8.61
C ASN A 270 -6.28 -13.90 -8.79
N SER A 271 -6.86 -13.79 -9.98
CA SER A 271 -7.85 -12.75 -10.29
C SER A 271 -9.17 -12.93 -9.54
N SER A 272 -9.54 -14.15 -9.11
CA SER A 272 -10.75 -14.41 -8.33
C SER A 272 -10.59 -14.15 -6.83
N SER A 273 -9.37 -13.96 -6.33
CA SER A 273 -9.14 -13.63 -4.92
C SER A 273 -9.83 -12.34 -4.49
N LEU A 274 -10.21 -12.26 -3.20
CA LEU A 274 -10.88 -11.08 -2.64
C LEU A 274 -10.09 -9.79 -2.89
N ILE A 275 -8.78 -9.78 -2.66
CA ILE A 275 -7.95 -8.59 -2.90
C ILE A 275 -7.94 -8.15 -4.37
N ALA A 276 -7.93 -9.09 -5.32
CA ALA A 276 -7.96 -8.78 -6.74
C ALA A 276 -9.33 -8.21 -7.17
N GLN A 277 -10.42 -8.64 -6.54
CA GLN A 277 -11.76 -8.11 -6.77
C GLN A 277 -12.01 -6.75 -6.09
N MET A 278 -11.26 -6.44 -5.02
CA MET A 278 -11.33 -5.17 -4.27
C MET A 278 -10.41 -4.08 -4.82
N LEU A 279 -9.60 -4.35 -5.84
CA LEU A 279 -8.65 -3.39 -6.40
C LEU A 279 -8.88 -3.25 -7.90
N PRO A 280 -8.50 -2.12 -8.52
CA PRO A 280 -8.93 -1.77 -9.88
C PRO A 280 -8.08 -2.50 -10.94
N PHE A 281 -8.20 -3.82 -10.98
CA PHE A 281 -7.70 -4.63 -12.08
C PHE A 281 -8.58 -4.48 -13.31
N THR A 282 -8.00 -4.61 -14.51
CA THR A 282 -8.73 -4.45 -15.78
C THR A 282 -9.90 -5.40 -15.98
N ASN A 283 -9.96 -6.51 -15.24
CA ASN A 283 -11.02 -7.51 -15.29
C ASN A 283 -11.88 -7.55 -14.01
N SER A 284 -11.71 -6.58 -13.11
CA SER A 284 -12.47 -6.48 -11.86
C SER A 284 -13.55 -5.41 -11.93
N THR A 285 -14.57 -5.54 -11.09
CA THR A 285 -15.63 -4.52 -10.92
C THR A 285 -15.79 -4.17 -9.44
N PRO A 286 -14.84 -3.42 -8.83
CA PRO A 286 -14.78 -3.28 -7.39
C PRO A 286 -15.96 -2.51 -6.78
N LEU A 287 -16.69 -1.74 -7.60
CA LEU A 287 -17.91 -1.02 -7.21
C LEU A 287 -19.11 -1.94 -6.99
N ASP A 288 -19.14 -3.08 -7.70
CA ASP A 288 -20.28 -4.02 -7.69
C ASP A 288 -20.04 -5.23 -6.77
N LEU A 289 -18.93 -5.20 -6.02
CA LEU A 289 -18.56 -6.28 -5.10
C LEU A 289 -19.60 -6.36 -3.96
N LYS A 290 -20.31 -7.49 -3.87
CA LYS A 290 -21.37 -7.69 -2.87
C LYS A 290 -20.85 -8.04 -1.47
N PRO A 291 -19.79 -8.87 -1.31
CA PRO A 291 -19.33 -9.27 0.02
C PRO A 291 -18.80 -8.13 0.90
N VAL A 292 -18.31 -7.05 0.29
CA VAL A 292 -17.82 -5.83 0.94
C VAL A 292 -18.16 -4.63 0.07
N GLN A 293 -18.55 -3.50 0.67
CA GLN A 293 -19.02 -2.34 -0.09
C GLN A 293 -17.94 -1.25 -0.17
N LEU A 294 -17.57 -0.81 -1.37
CA LEU A 294 -16.66 0.34 -1.52
C LEU A 294 -17.33 1.61 -1.00
N ILE A 295 -16.64 2.35 -0.13
CA ILE A 295 -17.15 3.60 0.44
C ILE A 295 -16.23 4.80 0.19
N TYR A 296 -14.95 4.56 -0.09
CA TYR A 296 -13.97 5.61 -0.29
C TYR A 296 -12.79 5.12 -1.11
N GLN A 297 -12.25 6.01 -1.95
CA GLN A 297 -11.05 5.78 -2.73
C GLN A 297 -10.23 7.07 -2.77
N GLN A 298 -8.92 6.95 -2.58
CA GLN A 298 -7.98 8.05 -2.73
C GLN A 298 -6.65 7.52 -3.24
N GLY A 299 -6.26 7.93 -4.44
CA GLY A 299 -5.01 7.46 -5.07
C GLY A 299 -4.97 5.93 -5.13
N GLY A 300 -3.93 5.32 -4.55
CA GLY A 300 -3.78 3.87 -4.44
C GLY A 300 -4.61 3.20 -3.34
N TYR A 301 -5.29 3.96 -2.47
CA TYR A 301 -6.09 3.41 -1.37
C TYR A 301 -7.55 3.18 -1.76
N TRP A 302 -8.06 2.01 -1.35
CA TRP A 302 -9.44 1.58 -1.51
C TRP A 302 -9.99 1.14 -0.16
N VAL A 303 -11.09 1.75 0.28
CA VAL A 303 -11.68 1.49 1.59
C VAL A 303 -13.07 0.91 1.43
N TYR A 304 -13.25 -0.27 2.01
CA TYR A 304 -14.51 -1.00 1.97
C TYR A 304 -15.11 -1.13 3.36
N GLN A 305 -16.43 -1.04 3.44
CA GLN A 305 -17.18 -1.46 4.60
C GLN A 305 -17.34 -2.98 4.61
N ILE A 306 -17.04 -3.60 5.76
CA ILE A 306 -17.29 -5.02 6.01
C ILE A 306 -18.71 -5.14 6.59
N PRO A 307 -19.66 -5.78 5.89
CA PRO A 307 -21.02 -5.90 6.39
C PRO A 307 -21.05 -6.68 7.72
N SER A 308 -21.90 -6.27 8.66
CA SER A 308 -22.12 -7.05 9.88
C SER A 308 -22.82 -8.39 9.57
N ALA A 309 -22.70 -9.38 10.46
CA ALA A 309 -23.35 -10.69 10.27
C ALA A 309 -24.87 -10.64 10.45
N ALA A 310 -25.42 -9.54 10.99
CA ALA A 310 -26.84 -9.36 11.21
C ALA A 310 -27.50 -8.72 9.97
N PRO A 311 -28.77 -9.03 9.66
CA PRO A 311 -29.48 -8.36 8.58
C PRO A 311 -29.43 -6.85 8.80
N ALA A 312 -28.92 -6.10 7.82
CA ALA A 312 -28.78 -4.66 7.89
C ALA A 312 -30.15 -4.02 8.17
N ALA A 313 -30.37 -3.57 9.41
CA ALA A 313 -31.31 -2.50 9.65
C ALA A 313 -30.76 -1.29 8.89
N LEU A 314 -31.54 -0.78 7.93
CA LEU A 314 -31.23 0.30 7.01
C LEU A 314 -30.46 1.44 7.70
N LEU A 315 -29.14 1.43 7.61
CA LEU A 315 -28.33 2.60 7.90
C LEU A 315 -28.43 3.59 6.72
N PRO A 316 -28.39 4.91 6.98
CA PRO A 316 -28.47 5.92 5.94
C PRO A 316 -27.32 5.73 4.94
N ARG A 317 -27.69 5.58 3.66
CA ARG A 317 -26.77 5.38 2.54
C ARG A 317 -25.83 6.58 2.42
N PHE A 318 -24.54 6.30 2.24
CA PHE A 318 -23.57 7.30 1.79
C PHE A 318 -24.12 8.02 0.54
N PRO A 319 -24.01 9.35 0.43
CA PRO A 319 -24.26 10.01 -0.84
C PRO A 319 -23.17 9.53 -1.83
N PRO A 320 -23.53 9.24 -3.09
CA PRO A 320 -22.55 8.90 -4.11
C PRO A 320 -21.53 10.05 -4.26
N PRO A 321 -20.27 9.74 -4.60
CA PRO A 321 -19.27 10.78 -4.86
C PRO A 321 -19.78 11.72 -5.96
N LEU A 322 -19.72 13.02 -5.67
CA LEU A 322 -20.02 14.05 -6.67
C LEU A 322 -18.95 13.97 -7.76
N LEU A 323 -19.35 13.50 -8.94
CA LEU A 323 -18.56 13.68 -10.16
C LEU A 323 -18.36 15.20 -10.38
N PRO A 324 -17.17 15.64 -10.83
CA PRO A 324 -17.03 16.99 -11.36
C PRO A 324 -18.02 17.15 -12.52
N ARG A 325 -18.90 18.15 -12.43
CA ARG A 325 -19.69 18.56 -13.60
C ARG A 325 -18.73 18.87 -14.73
N ALA A 326 -18.96 18.26 -15.89
CA ALA A 326 -18.34 18.72 -17.13
C ALA A 326 -18.64 20.22 -17.27
N PRO A 327 -17.67 21.06 -17.66
CA PRO A 327 -17.94 22.47 -17.91
C PRO A 327 -19.00 22.58 -19.01
N ASP A 328 -20.05 23.32 -18.72
CA ASP A 328 -21.11 23.65 -19.66
C ASP A 328 -20.48 24.32 -20.90
N LEU A 329 -20.51 23.62 -22.03
CA LEU A 329 -20.22 24.24 -23.32
C LEU A 329 -21.36 25.23 -23.62
N PRO A 330 -21.05 26.51 -23.93
CA PRO A 330 -22.08 27.48 -24.27
C PRO A 330 -22.83 27.05 -25.54
N PRO A 331 -24.16 27.25 -25.59
CA PRO A 331 -24.98 26.86 -26.73
C PRO A 331 -24.59 27.66 -27.96
N GLY A 332 -24.55 26.96 -29.10
CA GLY A 332 -24.07 27.46 -30.39
C GLY A 332 -24.59 28.84 -30.78
N SER A 333 -23.66 29.73 -31.06
CA SER A 333 -23.87 30.88 -31.92
C SER A 333 -23.79 30.43 -33.38
N GLY A 334 -24.96 30.33 -34.01
CA GLY A 334 -25.25 30.90 -35.32
C GLY A 334 -24.29 30.60 -36.48
N ILE A 335 -24.81 29.79 -37.40
CA ILE A 335 -24.50 29.81 -38.83
C ILE A 335 -24.48 31.26 -39.34
N MET A 336 -23.38 31.69 -39.97
CA MET A 336 -23.39 32.70 -41.04
C MET A 336 -22.44 32.22 -42.13
N GLU A 337 -23.08 31.81 -43.21
CA GLU A 337 -22.59 31.50 -44.54
C GLU A 337 -21.94 32.72 -45.19
N GLY A 338 -20.89 32.53 -46.00
CA GLY A 338 -20.55 33.48 -47.07
C GLY A 338 -19.09 33.92 -47.21
N ASP A 339 -18.41 33.23 -48.13
CA ASP A 339 -17.62 33.81 -49.23
C ASP A 339 -16.19 34.37 -49.02
N ARG A 340 -15.25 33.66 -49.69
CA ARG A 340 -14.35 34.11 -50.79
C ARG A 340 -12.83 34.24 -50.54
N PHE A 341 -12.11 33.53 -51.45
CA PHE A 341 -10.83 33.84 -52.14
C PHE A 341 -9.63 34.25 -51.25
N ILE A 342 -8.44 33.64 -51.32
CA ILE A 342 -7.59 33.12 -52.42
C ILE A 342 -6.76 31.96 -51.86
#